data_AF-A0A0R1WL01-F1
#
_entry.id   AF-A0A0R1WL01-F1
#
_cell.length_a   1.000
_cell.length_b   1.000
_cell.length_c   1.000
_cell.angle_alpha   90.00
_cell.angle_beta   90.00
_cell.angle_gamma   90.00
#
_symmetry.space_group_name_H-M   'P 1'
#
loop_
_entity.id
_entity.type
_entity.pdbx_description
1 polymer ?
#
loop_
_entity_poly.entity_id
_entity_poly.type
_entity_poly.pdbx_seq_one_letter_code
_entity_poly.pdbx_strand_id
1 'polypeptide(L)'
;MGENLETETFQIIDSMYNRLYKDKKDQQILTILLKAAAALNKNVPPQIVATKTVNGFSLYILTHMDENFGPEVDQGISELTRIARLAGYKWNSMGLGDLRVQFE
;
A
#
# COMPACT_ATOMS: atom_id res chain seq x y z
N MET A 1 11.04 15.50 16.70
CA MET A 1 10.88 14.04 16.49
C MET A 1 10.39 13.86 15.07
N GLY A 2 11.28 13.59 14.11
CA GLY A 2 10.83 13.22 12.77
C GLY A 2 10.31 11.79 12.85
N GLU A 3 9.02 11.59 12.65
CA GLU A 3 8.43 10.25 12.56
C GLU A 3 9.21 9.47 11.50
N ASN A 4 9.74 8.29 11.85
CA ASN A 4 10.42 7.44 10.88
C ASN A 4 9.37 6.79 9.98
N LEU A 5 8.98 7.52 8.93
CA LEU A 5 7.96 7.11 7.97
C LEU A 5 8.25 5.73 7.35
N GLU A 6 9.51 5.33 7.27
CA GLU A 6 9.89 3.99 6.82
C GLU A 6 9.42 2.93 7.82
N THR A 7 9.77 3.07 9.10
CA THR A 7 9.32 2.15 10.15
C THR A 7 7.80 2.12 10.24
N GLU A 8 7.16 3.28 10.18
CA GLU A 8 5.70 3.37 10.22
C GLU A 8 5.05 2.65 9.04
N THR A 9 5.52 2.92 7.81
CA THR A 9 5.00 2.27 6.60
C THR A 9 5.20 0.76 6.64
N PHE A 10 6.36 0.30 7.13
CA PHE A 10 6.64 -1.12 7.28
C PHE A 10 5.66 -1.79 8.25
N GLN A 11 5.46 -1.19 9.44
CA GLN A 11 4.58 -1.73 10.47
C GLN A 11 3.14 -1.85 9.98
N ILE A 12 2.65 -0.86 9.24
CA ILE A 12 1.30 -0.91 8.66
C ILE A 12 1.20 -2.07 7.65
N ILE A 13 2.17 -2.20 6.74
CA ILE A 13 2.20 -3.28 5.74
C ILE A 13 2.26 -4.65 6.42
N ASP A 14 3.10 -4.81 7.45
CA ASP A 14 3.26 -6.06 8.18
C ASP A 14 1.98 -6.46 8.94
N SER A 15 1.33 -5.52 9.63
CA SER A 15 0.05 -5.77 10.31
C SER A 15 -1.02 -6.21 9.32
N MET A 16 -1.17 -5.49 8.20
CA MET A 16 -2.11 -5.85 7.15
C MET A 16 -1.82 -7.24 6.58
N TYR A 17 -0.55 -7.57 6.34
CA TYR A 17 -0.17 -8.87 5.78
C TYR A 17 -0.53 -10.00 6.74
N ASN A 18 -0.13 -9.88 8.01
CA ASN A 18 -0.39 -10.89 9.03
C ASN A 18 -1.90 -11.09 9.24
N ARG A 19 -2.68 -10.00 9.21
CA ARG A 19 -4.14 -10.07 9.31
C ARG A 19 -4.76 -10.82 8.13
N LEU A 20 -4.43 -10.41 6.90
CA LEU A 20 -4.97 -11.02 5.68
C LEU A 20 -4.52 -12.48 5.51
N TYR A 21 -3.28 -12.79 5.90
CA TYR A 21 -2.73 -14.16 5.86
C TYR A 21 -3.49 -15.08 6.83
N LYS A 22 -3.75 -14.59 8.06
CA LYS A 22 -4.55 -15.32 9.05
C LYS A 22 -5.98 -15.57 8.57
N ASP A 23 -6.58 -14.59 7.89
CA ASP A 23 -7.92 -14.69 7.32
C ASP A 23 -7.96 -15.49 6.00
N LYS A 24 -6.81 -16.07 5.57
CA LYS A 24 -6.65 -16.87 4.34
C LYS A 24 -7.18 -16.15 3.09
N LYS A 25 -6.93 -14.85 3.02
CA LYS A 25 -7.31 -13.99 1.90
C LYS A 25 -6.51 -14.32 0.64
N ASP A 26 -6.99 -13.79 -0.48
CA ASP A 26 -6.42 -14.05 -1.81
C ASP A 26 -4.90 -13.82 -1.85
N GLN A 27 -4.19 -14.72 -2.53
CA GLN A 27 -2.75 -14.64 -2.69
C GLN A 27 -2.31 -13.34 -3.41
N GLN A 28 -3.14 -12.77 -4.27
CA GLN A 28 -2.91 -11.51 -4.96
C GLN A 28 -2.76 -10.35 -3.97
N ILE A 29 -3.62 -10.26 -2.94
CA ILE A 29 -3.54 -9.18 -1.94
C ILE A 29 -2.33 -9.33 -1.03
N LEU A 30 -2.00 -10.56 -0.66
CA LEU A 30 -0.78 -10.89 0.08
C LEU A 30 0.47 -10.53 -0.72
N THR A 31 0.45 -10.78 -2.04
CA THR A 31 1.54 -10.45 -2.94
C THR A 31 1.75 -8.93 -3.08
N ILE A 32 0.67 -8.14 -3.05
CA ILE A 32 0.77 -6.67 -3.06
C ILE A 32 1.56 -6.18 -1.84
N LEU A 33 1.25 -6.70 -0.65
CA LEU A 33 1.92 -6.31 0.60
C LEU A 33 3.38 -6.81 0.66
N LEU A 34 3.67 -8.03 0.20
CA LEU A 34 5.04 -8.53 0.10
C LEU A 34 5.90 -7.66 -0.84
N LYS A 35 5.34 -7.26 -1.99
CA LYS A 35 6.02 -6.35 -2.91
C LYS A 35 6.27 -4.97 -2.29
N ALA A 36 5.32 -4.47 -1.50
CA ALA A 36 5.46 -3.20 -0.79
C ALA A 36 6.59 -3.26 0.26
N ALA A 37 6.63 -4.30 1.09
CA ALA A 37 7.70 -4.52 2.07
C ALA A 37 9.07 -4.68 1.38
N ALA A 38 9.14 -5.43 0.28
CA ALA A 38 10.35 -5.59 -0.50
C ALA A 38 10.84 -4.29 -1.15
N ALA A 39 9.91 -3.42 -1.60
CA ALA A 39 10.25 -2.11 -2.13
C ALA A 39 10.81 -1.18 -1.05
N LEU A 40 10.22 -1.21 0.15
CA LEU A 40 10.70 -0.44 1.28
C LEU A 40 12.12 -0.87 1.70
N ASN A 41 12.38 -2.18 1.77
CA ASN A 41 13.73 -2.73 2.01
C ASN A 41 14.75 -2.37 0.92
N LYS A 42 14.30 -1.97 -0.28
CA LYS A 42 15.14 -1.43 -1.36
C LYS A 42 15.31 0.09 -1.28
N ASN A 43 14.98 0.70 -0.13
CA ASN A 43 15.04 2.15 0.11
C ASN A 43 14.14 2.97 -0.82
N VAL A 44 13.05 2.38 -1.35
CA VAL A 44 12.03 3.16 -2.06
C VAL A 44 11.35 4.09 -1.04
N PRO A 45 11.19 5.39 -1.34
CA PRO A 45 10.57 6.33 -0.43
C PRO A 45 9.23 5.82 0.14
N PRO A 46 9.01 5.89 1.47
CA PRO A 46 7.82 5.34 2.12
C PRO A 46 6.50 5.85 1.52
N GLN A 47 6.47 7.12 1.09
CA GLN A 47 5.31 7.72 0.43
C GLN A 47 4.99 7.08 -0.92
N ILE A 48 6.01 6.67 -1.69
CA ILE A 48 5.84 5.96 -2.96
C ILE A 48 5.34 4.54 -2.71
N VAL A 49 5.92 3.86 -1.71
CA VAL A 49 5.46 2.53 -1.30
C VAL A 49 4.01 2.57 -0.86
N ALA A 50 3.65 3.52 0.00
CA ALA A 50 2.28 3.71 0.49
C ALA A 50 1.29 3.99 -0.66
N THR A 51 1.63 4.92 -1.57
CA THR A 51 0.81 5.23 -2.76
C THR A 51 0.57 3.99 -3.62
N LYS A 52 1.63 3.25 -3.95
CA LYS A 52 1.52 2.05 -4.80
C LYS A 52 0.73 0.93 -4.12
N THR A 53 0.86 0.80 -2.80
CA THR A 53 0.10 -0.18 -2.02
C THR A 53 -1.38 0.15 -2.04
N VAL A 54 -1.76 1.39 -1.77
CA VAL A 54 -3.16 1.86 -1.83
C VAL A 54 -3.76 1.68 -3.24
N ASN A 55 -2.99 1.96 -4.30
CA ASN A 55 -3.44 1.72 -5.67
C ASN A 55 -3.64 0.22 -5.97
N GLY A 56 -2.75 -0.64 -5.47
CA GLY A 56 -2.90 -2.10 -5.59
C GLY A 56 -4.18 -2.61 -4.93
N PHE A 57 -4.47 -2.14 -3.72
CA PHE A 57 -5.73 -2.46 -3.01
C PHE A 57 -6.95 -1.93 -3.77
N SER A 58 -6.91 -0.69 -4.24
CA SER A 58 -8.01 -0.09 -5.02
C SER A 58 -8.34 -0.93 -6.27
N LEU A 59 -7.33 -1.35 -7.03
CA LEU A 59 -7.53 -2.20 -8.20
C LEU A 59 -8.06 -3.59 -7.85
N TYR A 60 -7.58 -4.16 -6.75
CA TYR A 60 -8.06 -5.45 -6.27
C TYR A 60 -9.55 -5.36 -5.89
N ILE A 61 -9.97 -4.33 -5.16
CA ILE A 61 -11.37 -4.10 -4.77
C ILE A 61 -12.28 -3.94 -6.01
N LEU A 62 -11.81 -3.21 -7.03
CA LEU A 62 -12.58 -3.04 -8.28
C LEU A 62 -12.85 -4.37 -9.01
N THR A 63 -12.01 -5.38 -8.80
CA THR A 63 -12.16 -6.71 -9.39
C THR A 63 -12.80 -7.72 -8.43
N HIS A 64 -12.93 -7.38 -7.15
CA HIS A 64 -13.45 -8.22 -6.07
C HIS A 64 -14.40 -7.39 -5.19
N MET A 65 -15.51 -6.90 -5.74
CA MET A 65 -16.37 -5.90 -5.10
C MET A 65 -17.02 -6.35 -3.78
N ASP A 66 -17.12 -7.67 -3.56
CA ASP A 66 -17.71 -8.25 -2.35
C ASP A 66 -16.66 -8.58 -1.26
N GLU A 67 -15.37 -8.27 -1.50
CA GLU A 67 -14.32 -8.50 -0.52
C GLU A 67 -14.39 -7.52 0.65
N ASN A 68 -14.30 -8.06 1.86
CA ASN A 68 -14.26 -7.30 3.10
C ASN A 68 -12.99 -7.69 3.87
N PHE A 69 -12.11 -6.72 4.09
CA PHE A 69 -10.83 -6.91 4.77
C PHE A 69 -10.88 -6.67 6.27
N GLY A 70 -11.97 -6.09 6.77
CA GLY A 70 -12.15 -5.74 8.16
C GLY A 70 -11.44 -4.46 8.60
N PRO A 71 -11.77 -3.98 9.82
CA PRO A 71 -11.41 -2.62 10.27
C PRO A 71 -9.91 -2.37 10.40
N GLU A 72 -9.13 -3.41 10.70
CA GLU A 72 -7.66 -3.28 10.84
C GLU A 72 -7.00 -2.96 9.49
N VAL A 73 -7.45 -3.60 8.41
CA VAL A 73 -6.92 -3.38 7.06
C VAL A 73 -7.43 -2.04 6.51
N ASP A 74 -8.68 -1.68 6.77
CA ASP A 74 -9.25 -0.38 6.39
C ASP A 74 -8.52 0.79 7.07
N GLN A 75 -8.16 0.62 8.34
CA GLN A 75 -7.32 1.57 9.06
C GLN A 75 -5.92 1.64 8.45
N GLY A 76 -5.31 0.49 8.11
CA GLY A 76 -4.02 0.45 7.43
C GLY A 76 -4.02 1.19 6.09
N ILE A 77 -5.07 1.02 5.26
CA ILE A 77 -5.24 1.76 4.00
C ILE A 77 -5.35 3.27 4.25
N SER A 78 -6.07 3.67 5.30
CA SER A 78 -6.24 5.08 5.68
C SER A 78 -4.92 5.72 6.11
N GLU A 79 -4.12 5.02 6.91
CA GLU A 79 -2.80 5.49 7.34
C GLU A 79 -1.79 5.52 6.18
N LEU A 80 -1.77 4.50 5.31
CA LEU A 80 -0.96 4.54 4.08
C LEU A 80 -1.39 5.71 3.17
N THR A 81 -2.68 6.03 3.11
CA THR A 81 -3.17 7.21 2.37
C THR A 81 -2.67 8.53 3.00
N ARG A 82 -2.61 8.61 4.33
CA ARG A 82 -2.02 9.75 5.05
C ARG A 82 -0.53 9.90 4.73
N ILE A 83 0.23 8.81 4.82
CA ILE A 83 1.68 8.77 4.52
C ILE A 83 1.95 9.13 3.06
N ALA A 84 1.16 8.61 2.12
CA ALA A 84 1.26 8.94 0.69
C ALA A 84 1.16 10.46 0.43
N ARG A 85 0.39 11.18 1.26
CA ARG A 85 0.13 12.63 1.12
C ARG A 85 1.13 13.50 1.89
N LEU A 86 1.99 12.94 2.73
CA LEU A 86 2.69 13.67 3.79
C LEU A 86 3.92 14.50 3.40
N ALA A 87 4.31 14.58 2.13
CA ALA A 87 5.52 15.33 1.77
C ALA A 87 5.47 15.98 0.39
N GLY A 88 4.31 16.50 -0.02
CA GLY A 88 4.21 17.22 -1.29
C GLY A 88 4.70 16.41 -2.50
N TYR A 89 4.61 15.07 -2.44
CA TYR A 89 4.76 14.23 -3.60
C TYR A 89 3.58 14.55 -4.52
N LYS A 90 3.79 15.57 -5.36
CA LYS A 90 2.84 15.95 -6.40
C LYS A 90 2.71 14.71 -7.28
N TRP A 91 1.47 14.31 -7.50
CA TRP A 91 1.12 13.33 -8.50
C TRP A 91 1.56 13.90 -9.86
N ASN A 92 2.80 13.65 -10.21
CA ASN A 92 3.34 14.08 -11.49
C ASN A 92 2.84 13.04 -12.47
N SER A 93 1.95 13.43 -13.38
CA SER A 93 1.42 12.63 -14.49
C SER A 93 2.48 12.19 -15.51
N MET A 94 3.77 12.22 -15.13
CA MET A 94 4.94 11.89 -15.95
C MET A 94 5.93 11.08 -15.08
N GLY A 95 5.48 9.96 -14.53
CA GLY A 95 6.32 9.06 -13.73
C GLY A 95 5.55 7.88 -13.13
N LEU A 96 6.24 7.07 -12.32
CA LEU A 96 5.79 5.83 -11.66
C LEU A 96 4.44 5.87 -10.89
N GLY A 97 3.75 7.00 -10.83
CA GLY A 97 2.40 7.17 -10.29
C GLY A 97 1.29 7.35 -11.34
N ASP A 98 1.59 7.23 -12.64
CA ASP A 98 0.58 7.22 -13.68
C ASP A 98 -0.16 5.86 -13.70
N LEU A 99 -1.48 5.90 -13.50
CA LEU A 99 -2.36 4.73 -13.63
C LEU A 99 -2.32 4.14 -15.04
N ARG A 100 -1.88 4.90 -16.05
CA ARG A 100 -1.69 4.42 -17.43
C ARG A 100 -0.45 3.55 -17.60
N VAL A 101 0.58 3.74 -16.78
CA VAL A 101 1.78 2.88 -16.78
C VAL A 101 1.48 1.49 -16.20
N GLN A 102 0.31 1.29 -15.56
CA GLN A 102 -0.17 -0.05 -15.23
C GLN A 102 -0.79 -0.81 -16.42
N PHE A 103 -1.00 -0.13 -17.56
CA PHE A 103 -1.63 -0.70 -18.76
C PHE A 103 -0.73 -0.65 -20.00
N GLU A 104 0.58 -0.41 -19.86
CA GLU A 104 1.59 -0.65 -20.90
C GLU A 104 2.41 -1.91 -20.60
#